data_AF-A0A7V5RQL0-F1
#
_entry.id   AF-A0A7V5RQL0-F1
#
_cell.length_a   1.000
_cell.length_b   1.000
_cell.length_c   1.000
_cell.angle_alpha   90.00
_cell.angle_beta   90.00
_cell.angle_gamma   90.00
#
_symmetry.space_group_name_H-M   'P 1'
#
loop_
_entity.id
_entity.type
_entity.pdbx_description
1 polymer ?
#
loop_
_entity_poly.entity_id
_entity_poly.type
_entity_poly.pdbx_seq_one_letter_code
_entity_poly.pdbx_strand_id
1 'polypeptide(L)'
;MSLTKYRALFPFLVNKIYLNHAAISPLSTDVRDKMDWFVNERSFGEIDFYQDMLQLREQTRDSVARLINAPVGQIAFTGNTTEGLNWLVNGLEWQEGDEVIVTDMEFPANVYPFLNLERQGVKVVFVKNR
;
A
#
# COMPACT_ATOMS: atom_id res chain seq x y z
N MET A 1 -1.52 11.13 -24.15
CA MET A 1 -0.94 10.01 -23.37
C MET A 1 -0.59 8.88 -24.34
N SER A 2 0.64 8.33 -24.31
CA SER A 2 1.06 7.27 -25.25
C SER A 2 1.22 5.93 -24.53
N LEU A 3 0.32 4.97 -24.80
CA LEU A 3 0.34 3.64 -24.16
C LEU A 3 1.59 2.83 -24.51
N THR A 4 2.09 2.97 -25.74
CA THR A 4 3.33 2.31 -26.18
C THR A 4 4.53 2.74 -25.34
N LYS A 5 4.61 4.04 -25.00
CA LYS A 5 5.68 4.57 -24.14
C LYS A 5 5.64 3.94 -22.74
N TYR A 6 4.45 3.84 -22.13
CA TYR A 6 4.35 3.22 -20.80
C TYR A 6 4.60 1.72 -20.82
N ARG A 7 4.11 1.00 -21.85
CA ARG A 7 4.38 -0.42 -21.99
C ARG A 7 5.88 -0.71 -22.11
N ALA A 8 6.65 0.16 -22.76
CA ALA A 8 8.09 0.03 -22.89
C ALA A 8 8.85 0.10 -21.54
N LEU A 9 8.25 0.69 -20.50
CA LEU A 9 8.82 0.72 -19.15
C LEU A 9 8.79 -0.64 -18.45
N PHE A 10 8.12 -1.66 -19.01
CA PHE A 10 7.98 -2.97 -18.39
C PHE A 10 8.61 -4.06 -19.28
N PRO A 11 9.92 -4.33 -19.16
CA PRO A 11 10.62 -5.34 -19.96
C PRO A 11 10.00 -6.73 -19.87
N PHE A 12 9.34 -7.05 -18.74
CA PHE A 12 8.61 -8.29 -18.55
C PHE A 12 7.56 -8.56 -19.65
N LEU A 13 7.00 -7.50 -20.25
CA LEU A 13 5.95 -7.58 -21.27
C LEU A 13 6.48 -7.82 -22.70
N VAL A 14 7.81 -7.85 -22.90
CA VAL A 14 8.40 -8.17 -24.20
C VAL A 14 8.05 -9.60 -24.57
N ASN A 15 7.38 -9.78 -25.70
CA ASN A 15 6.89 -11.06 -26.21
C ASN A 15 5.95 -11.81 -25.24
N LYS A 16 5.27 -11.09 -24.32
CA LYS A 16 4.30 -11.66 -23.38
C LYS A 16 2.99 -10.89 -23.33
N ILE A 17 1.91 -11.63 -23.11
CA ILE A 17 0.60 -11.10 -22.70
C ILE A 17 0.44 -11.41 -21.21
N TYR A 18 0.30 -10.37 -20.39
CA TYR A 18 0.14 -10.52 -18.94
C TYR A 18 -1.22 -9.98 -18.52
N LEU A 19 -2.06 -10.85 -17.96
CA LEU A 19 -3.46 -10.55 -17.62
C LEU A 19 -3.73 -10.67 -16.10
N ASN A 20 -2.69 -10.58 -15.26
CA ASN A 20 -2.80 -10.76 -13.81
C ASN A 20 -2.35 -9.54 -12.99
N HIS A 21 -2.42 -8.33 -13.58
CA HIS A 21 -2.03 -7.08 -12.92
C HIS A 21 -2.79 -6.78 -11.61
N ALA A 22 -4.01 -7.33 -11.46
CA ALA A 22 -4.80 -7.19 -10.26
C ALA A 22 -4.21 -7.93 -9.04
N ALA A 23 -3.44 -9.00 -9.25
CA ALA A 23 -2.79 -9.73 -8.17
C ALA A 23 -1.39 -9.16 -7.86
N ILE A 24 -0.56 -9.00 -8.90
CA ILE A 24 0.79 -8.45 -8.78
C ILE A 24 1.18 -7.83 -10.11
N SER A 25 2.01 -6.79 -10.10
CA SER A 25 2.51 -6.15 -11.32
C SER A 25 4.02 -6.23 -11.42
N PRO A 26 4.59 -6.39 -12.63
CA PRO A 26 6.02 -6.21 -12.83
C PRO A 26 6.43 -4.78 -12.48
N LEU A 27 7.65 -4.61 -11.96
CA LEU A 27 8.22 -3.28 -11.73
C LEU A 27 8.51 -2.59 -13.06
N SER A 28 8.30 -1.28 -13.11
CA SER A 28 8.78 -0.48 -14.23
C SER A 28 10.31 -0.29 -14.14
N THR A 29 10.95 0.03 -15.26
CA THR A 29 12.37 0.42 -15.31
C THR A 29 12.65 1.59 -14.38
N ASP A 30 11.77 2.59 -14.33
CA ASP A 30 11.95 3.75 -13.46
C ASP A 30 12.02 3.37 -11.97
N VAL A 31 11.17 2.43 -11.53
CA VAL A 31 11.18 1.93 -10.14
C VAL A 31 12.44 1.10 -9.90
N ARG A 32 12.77 0.20 -10.83
CA ARG A 32 13.99 -0.62 -10.75
C ARG A 32 15.24 0.26 -10.63
N ASP A 33 15.38 1.27 -11.48
CA ASP A 33 16.56 2.14 -11.53
C ASP A 33 16.72 2.93 -10.22
N LYS A 34 15.60 3.32 -9.57
CA LYS A 34 15.65 3.95 -8.23
C LYS A 34 15.99 2.98 -7.12
N MET A 35 15.53 1.74 -7.18
CA MET A 35 15.95 0.70 -6.24
C MET A 35 17.44 0.38 -6.39
N ASP A 36 17.92 0.22 -7.63
CA ASP A 36 19.33 -0.02 -7.94
C ASP A 36 20.21 1.13 -7.43
N TRP A 37 19.78 2.38 -7.66
CA TRP A 37 20.44 3.56 -7.10
C TRP A 37 20.54 3.48 -5.57
N PHE A 38 19.42 3.24 -4.88
CA PHE A 38 19.41 3.16 -3.41
C PHE A 38 20.37 2.09 -2.87
N VAL A 39 20.37 0.90 -3.48
CA VAL A 39 21.27 -0.20 -3.09
C VAL A 39 22.74 0.17 -3.32
N ASN A 40 23.05 0.83 -4.44
CA ASN A 40 24.41 1.27 -4.78
C ASN A 40 24.92 2.33 -3.80
N GLU A 41 24.13 3.37 -3.53
CA GLU A 41 24.49 4.39 -2.53
C GLU A 41 24.72 3.74 -1.16
N ARG A 42 23.88 2.76 -0.80
CA ARG A 42 24.05 2.06 0.48
C ARG A 42 25.28 1.17 0.58
N SER A 43 25.79 0.71 -0.55
CA SER A 43 26.90 -0.23 -0.60
C SER A 43 28.25 0.47 -0.80
N PHE A 44 28.28 1.56 -1.57
CA PHE A 44 29.51 2.23 -2.01
C PHE A 44 29.55 3.73 -1.69
N GLY A 45 28.43 4.34 -1.34
CA GLY A 45 28.34 5.76 -0.98
C GLY A 45 28.60 6.01 0.51
N GLU A 46 28.11 7.15 1.01
CA GLU A 46 28.22 7.48 2.42
C GLU A 46 27.31 6.59 3.28
N ILE A 47 27.89 6.00 4.33
CA ILE A 47 27.15 5.09 5.19
C ILE A 47 26.05 5.80 6.00
N ASP A 48 26.25 7.09 6.32
CA ASP A 48 25.30 7.94 7.03
C ASP A 48 24.58 8.92 6.09
N PHE A 49 23.76 8.35 5.21
CA PHE A 49 22.84 9.03 4.30
C PHE A 49 21.43 9.27 4.90
N TYR A 50 21.30 9.26 6.23
CA TYR A 50 19.99 9.29 6.90
C TYR A 50 19.18 10.56 6.62
N GLN A 51 19.83 11.73 6.56
CA GLN A 51 19.16 13.00 6.30
C GLN A 51 18.54 13.05 4.90
N ASP A 52 19.26 12.54 3.90
CA ASP A 52 18.74 12.45 2.53
C ASP A 52 17.53 11.51 2.46
N MET A 53 17.54 10.42 3.22
CA MET A 53 16.40 9.51 3.31
C MET A 53 15.19 10.12 4.01
N LEU A 54 15.41 10.95 5.04
CA LEU A 54 14.32 11.71 5.65
C LEU A 54 13.69 12.67 4.64
N GLN A 55 14.52 13.41 3.89
CA GLN A 55 14.02 14.32 2.86
C GLN A 55 13.26 13.57 1.76
N LEU A 56 13.79 12.46 1.26
CA LEU A 56 13.14 11.62 0.26
C LEU A 56 11.80 11.08 0.77
N ARG A 57 11.72 10.70 2.04
CA ARG A 57 10.48 10.23 2.67
C ARG A 57 9.41 11.32 2.69
N GLU A 58 9.76 12.56 3.05
CA GLU A 58 8.77 13.66 3.07
C GLU A 58 8.35 14.07 1.65
N GLN A 59 9.26 14.09 0.66
CA GLN A 59 8.91 14.29 -0.75
C GLN A 59 7.98 13.19 -1.29
N THR A 60 8.20 11.95 -0.86
CA THR A 60 7.32 10.81 -1.19
C THR A 60 5.95 11.03 -0.57
N ARG A 61 5.89 11.50 0.69
CA ARG A 61 4.64 11.81 1.39
C ARG A 61 3.82 12.86 0.64
N ASP A 62 4.45 13.95 0.20
CA ASP A 62 3.82 15.00 -0.62
C ASP A 62 3.27 14.47 -1.95
N SER A 63 4.00 13.55 -2.58
CA SER A 63 3.59 12.96 -3.85
C SER A 63 2.39 12.03 -3.69
N VAL A 64 2.36 11.21 -2.64
CA VAL A 64 1.21 10.36 -2.30
C VAL A 64 0.00 11.20 -1.93
N ALA A 65 0.19 12.23 -1.08
CA ALA A 65 -0.86 13.15 -0.67
C ALA A 65 -1.57 13.80 -1.88
N ARG A 66 -0.80 14.28 -2.86
CA ARG A 66 -1.35 14.81 -4.12
C ARG A 66 -2.08 13.77 -4.95
N LEU A 67 -1.56 12.54 -5.02
CA LEU A 67 -2.16 11.45 -5.81
C LEU A 67 -3.58 11.11 -5.33
N ILE A 68 -3.79 11.09 -4.01
CA ILE A 68 -5.09 10.73 -3.41
C ILE A 68 -5.88 11.94 -2.91
N ASN A 69 -5.41 13.15 -3.19
CA ASN A 69 -6.02 14.41 -2.74
C ASN A 69 -6.24 14.48 -1.22
N ALA A 70 -5.23 14.13 -0.44
CA ALA A 70 -5.24 14.15 1.02
C ALA A 70 -4.26 15.19 1.60
N PRO A 71 -4.46 15.67 2.85
CA PRO A 71 -3.46 16.44 3.56
C PRO A 71 -2.17 15.63 3.79
N VAL A 72 -1.01 16.25 3.59
CA VAL A 72 0.31 15.59 3.76
C VAL A 72 0.46 14.95 5.14
N GLY A 73 0.02 15.64 6.19
CA GLY A 73 0.09 15.16 7.58
C GLY A 73 -0.81 13.95 7.90
N GLN A 74 -1.67 13.52 6.97
CA GLN A 74 -2.55 12.35 7.12
C GLN A 74 -2.08 11.13 6.32
N ILE A 75 -0.85 11.16 5.78
CA ILE A 75 -0.25 10.02 5.11
C ILE A 75 0.60 9.25 6.11
N ALA A 76 0.38 7.94 6.21
CA ALA A 76 1.27 7.01 6.91
C ALA A 76 1.81 5.97 5.92
N PHE A 77 3.06 5.52 6.11
CA PHE A 77 3.64 4.45 5.31
C PHE A 77 3.51 3.12 6.04
N THR A 78 2.98 2.12 5.33
CA THR A 78 2.84 0.73 5.79
C THR A 78 3.51 -0.19 4.79
N GLY A 79 3.81 -1.43 5.18
CA GLY A 79 4.44 -2.42 4.32
C GLY A 79 3.50 -2.98 3.24
N ASN A 80 2.19 -2.96 3.47
CA ASN A 80 1.15 -3.34 2.50
C ASN A 80 -0.26 -2.97 3.02
N THR A 81 -1.28 -3.22 2.20
CA THR A 81 -2.71 -2.99 2.56
C THR A 81 -3.15 -3.77 3.79
N THR A 82 -2.71 -5.03 3.95
CA THR A 82 -3.10 -5.87 5.10
C THR A 82 -2.57 -5.30 6.41
N GLU A 83 -1.31 -4.88 6.43
CA GLU A 83 -0.72 -4.24 7.61
C GLU A 83 -1.43 -2.93 7.94
N GLY A 84 -1.71 -2.09 6.94
CA GLY A 84 -2.42 -0.82 7.17
C GLY A 84 -3.82 -1.01 7.75
N LEU A 85 -4.57 -2.01 7.27
CA LEU A 85 -5.87 -2.34 7.85
C LEU A 85 -5.74 -2.86 9.29
N ASN A 86 -4.73 -3.67 9.58
CA ASN A 86 -4.48 -4.12 10.95
C ASN A 86 -4.07 -2.96 11.88
N TRP A 87 -3.31 -1.98 11.42
CA TRP A 87 -2.99 -0.79 12.21
C TRP A 87 -4.25 0.00 12.55
N LEU A 88 -5.15 0.18 11.59
CA LEU A 88 -6.45 0.82 11.84
C LEU A 88 -7.24 0.05 12.90
N VAL A 89 -7.40 -1.26 12.72
CA VAL A 89 -8.20 -2.09 13.64
C VAL A 89 -7.61 -2.10 15.05
N ASN A 90 -6.30 -2.22 15.21
CA ASN A 90 -5.67 -2.26 16.53
C ASN A 90 -5.43 -0.87 17.13
N GLY A 91 -5.56 0.20 16.35
CA GLY A 91 -5.38 1.59 16.80
C GLY A 91 -6.66 2.26 17.30
N LEU A 92 -7.82 1.61 17.13
CA LEU A 92 -9.11 2.09 17.62
C LEU A 92 -9.44 1.48 18.99
N GLU A 93 -10.10 2.25 19.84
CA GLU A 93 -10.59 1.79 21.15
C GLU A 93 -11.99 1.17 21.01
N TRP A 94 -12.03 -0.15 20.83
CA TRP A 94 -13.28 -0.89 20.71
C TRP A 94 -13.96 -1.10 22.05
N GLN A 95 -15.29 -1.00 22.06
CA GLN A 95 -16.15 -1.32 23.19
C GLN A 95 -17.02 -2.54 22.87
N GLU A 96 -17.42 -3.27 23.92
CA GLU A 96 -18.41 -4.34 23.77
C GLU A 96 -19.71 -3.78 23.20
N GLY A 97 -20.24 -4.43 22.18
CA GLY A 97 -21.46 -4.02 21.48
C GLY A 97 -21.24 -3.08 20.29
N ASP A 98 -20.01 -2.58 20.04
CA ASP A 98 -19.70 -1.86 18.80
C ASP A 98 -19.99 -2.73 17.57
N GLU A 99 -20.36 -2.09 16.46
CA GLU A 99 -20.69 -2.79 15.21
C GLU A 99 -19.79 -2.34 14.07
N VAL A 100 -19.21 -3.30 13.35
CA VAL A 100 -18.44 -3.07 12.12
C VAL A 100 -19.24 -3.62 10.95
N ILE A 101 -19.57 -2.74 10.01
CA ILE A 101 -20.27 -3.11 8.79
C ILE A 101 -19.25 -3.42 7.69
N VAL A 102 -19.31 -4.61 7.13
CA VAL A 102 -18.47 -5.05 6.00
C VAL A 102 -19.34 -5.58 4.87
N THR A 103 -18.87 -5.47 3.63
CA THR A 103 -19.58 -6.05 2.48
C THR A 103 -19.28 -7.54 2.36
N ASP A 104 -20.19 -8.33 1.79
CA ASP A 104 -19.97 -9.76 1.52
C ASP A 104 -19.03 -10.04 0.32
N MET A 105 -18.46 -8.98 -0.27
CA MET A 105 -17.51 -9.02 -1.38
C MET A 105 -16.10 -8.56 -1.00
N GLU A 106 -15.84 -8.31 0.28
CA GLU A 106 -14.53 -7.85 0.76
C GLU A 106 -13.43 -8.90 0.58
N PHE A 107 -12.21 -8.41 0.31
CA PHE A 107 -11.02 -9.26 0.32
C PHE A 107 -10.70 -9.68 1.77
N PRO A 108 -10.21 -10.92 2.03
CA PRO A 108 -10.03 -11.43 3.40
C PRO A 108 -9.21 -10.54 4.34
N ALA A 109 -8.24 -9.79 3.82
CA ALA A 109 -7.46 -8.83 4.61
C ALA A 109 -8.30 -7.70 5.24
N ASN A 110 -9.47 -7.40 4.67
CA ASN A 110 -10.44 -6.41 5.15
C ASN A 110 -11.62 -7.03 5.91
N VAL A 111 -11.53 -8.31 6.29
CA VAL A 111 -12.58 -9.03 7.04
C VAL A 111 -12.02 -9.66 8.31
N TYR A 112 -10.95 -10.45 8.19
CA TYR A 112 -10.41 -11.21 9.31
C TYR A 112 -9.94 -10.36 10.50
N PRO A 113 -9.35 -9.16 10.31
CA PRO A 113 -9.01 -8.31 11.45
C PRO A 113 -10.24 -7.95 12.30
N PHE A 114 -11.40 -7.69 11.66
CA PHE A 114 -12.64 -7.36 12.35
C PHE A 114 -13.30 -8.59 12.99
N LEU A 115 -13.31 -9.74 12.33
CA LEU A 115 -13.81 -10.98 12.95
C LEU A 115 -13.02 -11.35 14.22
N ASN A 116 -11.73 -11.04 14.26
CA ASN A 116 -10.93 -11.23 15.47
C ASN A 116 -11.36 -10.31 16.63
N LEU A 117 -12.12 -9.23 16.40
CA LEU A 117 -12.70 -8.39 17.44
C LEU A 117 -13.95 -9.00 18.08
N GLU A 118 -14.57 -10.03 17.50
CA GLU A 118 -15.74 -10.69 18.09
C GLU A 118 -15.44 -11.28 19.47
N ARG A 119 -14.19 -11.72 19.70
CA ARG A 119 -13.70 -12.16 21.01
C ARG A 119 -13.70 -11.05 22.08
N GLN A 120 -13.80 -9.79 21.66
CA GLN A 120 -13.87 -8.59 22.52
C GLN A 120 -15.30 -8.03 22.58
N GLY A 121 -16.29 -8.73 22.02
CA GLY A 121 -17.70 -8.32 22.05
C GLY A 121 -18.12 -7.35 20.95
N VAL A 122 -17.26 -7.06 19.97
CA VAL A 122 -17.61 -6.31 18.76
C VAL A 122 -18.41 -7.21 17.81
N LYS A 123 -19.42 -6.68 17.14
CA LYS A 123 -20.23 -7.42 16.16
C LYS A 123 -19.80 -7.08 14.74
N VAL A 124 -19.59 -8.09 13.91
CA VAL A 124 -19.35 -7.89 12.48
C VAL A 124 -20.63 -8.15 11.70
N VAL A 125 -21.12 -7.13 10.99
CA VAL A 125 -22.37 -7.17 10.23
C VAL A 125 -22.05 -7.18 8.74
N PHE A 126 -22.37 -8.29 8.07
CA PHE A 126 -22.21 -8.42 6.64
C PHE A 126 -23.43 -7.85 5.90
N VAL A 127 -23.19 -6.88 5.02
CA VAL A 127 -24.20 -6.37 4.09
C VAL A 127 -24.03 -7.01 2.72
N LYS A 128 -25.16 -7.46 2.13
CA LYS A 128 -25.17 -8.08 0.81
C LYS A 128 -24.89 -7.06 -0.29
N ASN A 129 -24.01 -7.40 -1.22
CA ASN A 129 -23.84 -6.63 -2.44
C ASN A 129 -25.14 -6.63 -3.26
N ARG A 130 -25.38 -5.53 -4.00
CA ARG A 130 -26.46 -5.44 -4.98
C ARG A 130 -26.07 -6.07 -6.30
#